data_AF-A0A920M0R0-F1
#
_entry.id   AF-A0A920M0R0-F1
#
_cell.length_a   1.000
_cell.length_b   1.000
_cell.length_c   1.000
_cell.angle_alpha   90.00
_cell.angle_beta   90.00
_cell.angle_gamma   90.00
#
_symmetry.space_group_name_H-M   'P 1'
#
loop_
_entity.id
_entity.type
_entity.pdbx_description
1 polymer ?
#
loop_
_entity_poly.entity_id
_entity_poly.type
_entity_poly.pdbx_seq_one_letter_code
_entity_poly.pdbx_strand_id
1 'polypeptide(L)'
;MQIFCRWLAGQAENNGVEIFPGFTASKLIIEDDIVKGIVTGEMGVSKDGIKKESYQPPMELRAKYTIFSEGCRGHLGKELIKKI
;
A
#
# COMPACT_ATOMS: atom_id res chain seq x y z
N MET A 1 2.29 15.20 -16.80
CA MET A 1 2.10 15.13 -15.34
C MET A 1 2.89 14.01 -14.62
N GLN A 2 3.69 13.14 -15.29
CA GLN A 2 4.39 12.02 -14.61
C GLN A 2 5.88 12.23 -14.32
N ILE A 3 6.55 13.20 -14.96
CA ILE A 3 8.02 13.36 -14.85
C ILE A 3 8.42 13.83 -13.45
N PHE A 4 7.65 14.74 -12.84
CA PHE A 4 7.96 15.29 -11.52
C PHE A 4 7.88 14.24 -10.40
N CYS A 5 6.79 13.48 -10.31
CA CYS A 5 6.66 12.43 -9.29
C CYS A 5 7.70 11.31 -9.46
N ARG A 6 8.04 10.98 -10.71
CA ARG A 6 9.11 10.01 -11.00
C ARG A 6 10.48 10.51 -10.56
N TRP A 7 10.77 11.80 -10.77
CA TRP A 7 11.99 12.42 -10.28
C TRP A 7 12.03 12.43 -8.74
N LEU A 8 10.92 12.77 -8.07
CA LEU A 8 10.82 12.70 -6.61
C LEU A 8 11.06 11.30 -6.06
N ALA A 9 10.58 10.26 -6.74
CA ALA A 9 10.84 8.87 -6.35
C ALA A 9 12.35 8.59 -6.32
N GLY A 10 13.08 8.96 -7.38
CA GLY A 10 14.54 8.81 -7.40
C GLY A 10 15.26 9.62 -6.31
N GLN A 11 14.74 10.80 -5.96
CA GLN A 11 15.28 11.55 -4.83
C GLN A 11 15.02 10.88 -3.48
N ALA A 12 13.86 10.27 -3.28
CA ALA A 12 13.54 9.54 -2.07
C ALA A 12 14.41 8.27 -1.94
N GLU A 13 14.57 7.51 -3.02
CA GLU A 13 15.45 6.32 -3.06
C GLU A 13 16.90 6.68 -2.71
N ASN A 14 17.43 7.79 -3.22
CA ASN A 14 18.76 8.30 -2.85
C ASN A 14 18.90 8.66 -1.36
N ASN A 15 17.79 8.91 -0.67
CA ASN A 15 17.75 9.15 0.78
C ASN A 15 17.44 7.87 1.59
N GLY A 16 17.50 6.69 0.95
CA GLY A 16 17.28 5.40 1.59
C GLY A 16 15.82 5.01 1.76
N VAL A 17 14.88 5.66 1.05
CA VAL A 17 13.48 5.25 1.03
C VAL A 17 13.31 4.07 0.08
N GLU A 18 12.75 2.97 0.59
CA GLU A 18 12.32 1.84 -0.26
C GLU A 18 10.95 2.14 -0.88
N ILE A 19 10.87 2.04 -2.22
CA ILE A 19 9.64 2.26 -2.96
C ILE A 19 9.18 0.95 -3.58
N PHE A 20 7.94 0.55 -3.27
CA PHE A 20 7.30 -0.66 -3.81
C PHE A 20 6.20 -0.28 -4.82
N PRO A 21 6.55 0.06 -6.07
CA PRO A 21 5.55 0.40 -7.08
C PRO A 21 4.74 -0.83 -7.47
N GLY A 22 3.46 -0.63 -7.83
CA GLY A 22 2.60 -1.72 -8.31
C GLY A 22 1.95 -2.57 -7.21
N PHE A 23 2.28 -2.34 -5.93
CA PHE A 23 1.57 -2.94 -4.81
C PHE A 23 0.47 -2.01 -4.31
N THR A 24 -0.73 -2.54 -4.14
CA THR A 24 -1.82 -1.80 -3.51
C THR A 24 -1.79 -2.04 -2.01
N ALA A 25 -1.97 -0.99 -1.21
CA ALA A 25 -2.35 -1.19 0.19
C ALA A 25 -3.83 -1.58 0.21
N SER A 26 -4.16 -2.80 0.65
CA SER A 26 -5.50 -3.37 0.51
C SER A 26 -6.28 -3.47 1.82
N LYS A 27 -5.61 -3.66 2.96
CA LYS A 27 -6.26 -3.77 4.28
C LYS A 27 -5.42 -3.12 5.37
N LEU A 28 -6.08 -2.65 6.43
CA LEU A 28 -5.43 -2.13 7.63
C LEU A 28 -5.07 -3.27 8.59
N ILE A 29 -3.91 -3.18 9.24
CA ILE A 29 -3.59 -3.98 10.42
C ILE A 29 -3.88 -3.10 11.64
N ILE A 30 -4.92 -3.46 12.41
CA ILE A 30 -5.33 -2.74 13.62
C ILE A 30 -5.25 -3.71 14.79
N GLU A 31 -4.50 -3.33 15.82
CA GLU A 31 -4.33 -4.08 17.07
C GLU A 31 -4.50 -3.08 18.21
N ASP A 32 -5.37 -3.40 19.18
CA ASP A 32 -5.68 -2.53 20.34
C ASP A 32 -6.06 -1.08 19.93
N ASP A 33 -6.94 -0.95 18.94
CA ASP A 33 -7.36 0.33 18.33
C ASP A 33 -6.22 1.19 17.74
N ILE A 34 -5.03 0.60 17.57
CA ILE A 34 -3.84 1.25 16.99
C ILE A 34 -3.58 0.67 15.60
N VAL A 35 -3.38 1.54 14.62
CA VAL A 35 -2.91 1.15 13.28
C VAL A 35 -1.45 0.69 13.38
N LYS A 36 -1.20 -0.58 13.08
CA LYS A 36 0.13 -1.21 13.07
C LYS A 36 0.73 -1.37 11.69
N GLY A 37 -0.01 -1.05 10.63
CA GLY A 37 0.48 -1.24 9.27
C GLY A 37 -0.62 -1.47 8.25
N ILE A 38 -0.22 -2.02 7.10
CA ILE A 38 -1.12 -2.43 6.02
C ILE A 38 -0.79 -3.83 5.52
N VAL A 39 -1.77 -4.46 4.87
CA VAL A 39 -1.56 -5.66 4.07
C VAL A 39 -1.64 -5.29 2.60
N THR A 40 -0.66 -5.72 1.80
CA THR A 40 -0.69 -5.48 0.36
C THR A 40 -1.74 -6.34 -0.34
N GLY A 41 -2.23 -5.92 -1.50
CA GLY A 41 -3.07 -6.74 -2.36
C GLY A 41 -2.31 -7.93 -2.95
N GLU A 42 -3.05 -8.98 -3.30
CA GLU A 42 -2.50 -10.09 -4.08
C GLU A 42 -2.25 -9.63 -5.52
N MET A 43 -1.12 -10.07 -6.10
CA MET A 43 -0.79 -9.82 -7.50
C MET A 43 -0.84 -11.13 -8.28
N GLY A 44 -1.11 -11.05 -9.59
CA GLY A 44 -1.12 -12.21 -10.47
C GLY A 44 -2.34 -13.13 -10.32
N VAL A 45 -3.48 -12.62 -9.85
CA VAL A 45 -4.76 -13.35 -9.82
C VAL A 45 -5.60 -12.99 -11.05
N SER A 46 -6.17 -13.98 -11.73
CA SER A 46 -7.08 -13.76 -12.86
C SER A 46 -8.43 -13.19 -12.40
N LYS A 47 -9.25 -12.70 -13.35
CA LYS A 47 -10.62 -12.27 -13.06
C LYS A 47 -11.48 -13.40 -12.45
N ASP A 48 -11.14 -14.64 -12.77
CA ASP A 48 -11.82 -15.85 -12.29
C ASP A 48 -11.26 -16.36 -10.95
N GLY A 49 -10.33 -15.63 -10.32
CA GLY A 49 -9.72 -15.99 -9.05
C GLY A 49 -8.56 -17.00 -9.16
N ILE A 50 -8.12 -17.33 -10.38
CA ILE A 50 -7.05 -18.31 -10.60
C ILE A 50 -5.69 -17.63 -10.44
N LYS A 51 -4.84 -18.19 -9.58
CA LYS A 51 -3.45 -17.75 -9.39
C LYS A 51 -2.64 -18.09 -10.64
N LYS A 52 -2.04 -17.07 -11.27
CA LYS A 52 -1.14 -17.22 -12.42
C LYS A 52 0.27 -17.57 -11.95
N GLU A 53 1.16 -17.89 -12.89
CA GLU A 53 2.58 -18.11 -12.59
C GLU A 53 3.26 -16.90 -11.95
N SER A 54 2.77 -15.69 -12.24
CA SER A 54 3.24 -14.44 -11.63
C SER A 54 2.57 -14.10 -10.30
N TYR A 55 1.90 -15.07 -9.66
CA TYR A 55 1.21 -14.84 -8.39
C TYR A 55 2.19 -14.42 -7.30
N GLN A 56 1.86 -13.33 -6.61
CA GLN A 56 2.56 -12.92 -5.40
C GLN A 56 1.54 -12.85 -4.26
N PRO A 57 1.82 -13.53 -3.13
CA PRO A 57 0.94 -13.49 -1.97
C PRO A 57 0.90 -12.08 -1.37
N PRO A 58 -0.15 -11.77 -0.60
CA PRO A 58 -0.22 -10.49 0.12
C PRO A 58 0.85 -10.46 1.22
N MET A 59 1.43 -9.28 1.46
CA MET A 59 2.49 -9.06 2.44
C MET A 59 2.01 -8.12 3.54
N GLU A 60 2.34 -8.44 4.80
CA GLU A 60 2.15 -7.53 5.92
C GLU A 60 3.31 -6.54 6.00
N LEU A 61 2.99 -5.25 5.92
CA LEU A 61 3.92 -4.15 6.17
C LEU A 61 3.57 -3.51 7.50
N ARG A 62 4.31 -3.92 8.55
CA ARG A 62 4.17 -3.39 9.91
C ARG A 62 5.08 -2.20 10.13
N ALA A 63 4.54 -1.13 10.71
CA ALA A 63 5.26 0.11 10.97
C ALA A 63 4.83 0.74 12.30
N LYS A 64 5.73 1.54 12.90
CA LYS A 64 5.39 2.35 14.08
C LYS A 64 4.40 3.47 13.75
N TYR A 65 4.51 4.00 12.54
CA TYR A 65 3.64 5.04 12.00
C TYR A 65 3.28 4.68 10.56
N THR A 66 2.00 4.82 10.23
CA THR A 66 1.47 4.60 8.88
C THR A 66 0.84 5.89 8.38
N ILE A 67 1.43 6.48 7.34
CA ILE A 67 0.92 7.73 6.74
C ILE A 67 0.10 7.37 5.50
N PHE A 68 -1.17 7.76 5.49
CA PHE A 68 -2.07 7.52 4.36
C PHE A 68 -2.01 8.71 3.38
N SER A 69 -1.60 8.45 2.14
CA SER A 69 -1.47 9.47 1.09
C SER A 69 -2.09 9.02 -0.24
N GLU A 70 -3.26 8.36 -0.16
CA GLU A 70 -3.98 7.80 -1.33
C GLU A 70 -4.61 8.86 -2.26
N GLY A 71 -4.62 10.14 -1.85
CA GLY A 71 -5.27 11.23 -2.59
C GLY A 71 -6.79 11.32 -2.35
N CYS A 72 -7.50 12.07 -3.21
CA CYS A 72 -8.90 12.48 -2.99
C CYS A 72 -9.92 11.32 -2.88
N ARG A 73 -9.55 10.11 -3.33
CA ARG A 73 -10.44 8.93 -3.33
C ARG A 73 -9.84 7.75 -2.57
N GLY A 74 -8.99 8.01 -1.59
CA GLY A 74 -8.45 6.97 -0.71
C GLY A 74 -9.54 6.11 -0.08
N HIS A 75 -9.40 4.80 -0.18
CA HIS A 75 -10.38 3.85 0.32
C HIS A 75 -10.05 3.44 1.76
N LEU A 76 -8.77 3.21 2.07
CA LEU A 76 -8.31 2.92 3.42
C LEU A 76 -8.48 4.14 4.33
N GLY A 77 -8.18 5.34 3.84
CA GLY A 77 -8.43 6.57 4.57
C GLY A 77 -9.91 6.75 4.94
N LYS A 78 -10.83 6.43 4.02
CA LYS A 78 -12.28 6.45 4.31
C LYS A 78 -12.70 5.38 5.30
N GLU A 79 -12.10 4.19 5.23
CA GLU A 79 -12.34 3.12 6.20
C GLU A 79 -11.89 3.53 7.60
N LEU A 80 -10.69 4.10 7.71
CA LEU A 80 -10.11 4.55 8.97
C LEU A 80 -10.97 5.66 9.61
N ILE A 81 -11.39 6.66 8.84
CA ILE A 81 -12.27 7.75 9.33
C ILE A 81 -13.62 7.23 9.85
N LYS A 82 -14.12 6.11 9.35
CA LYS A 82 -15.38 5.51 9.83
C LYS A 82 -15.20 4.68 11.11
N LYS A 83 -13.99 4.24 11.40
CA LYS A 83 -13.65 3.42 12.57
C LYS A 83 -13.28 4.28 13.79
N ILE A 84 -12.95 5.56 13.57
CA ILE A 84 -12.67 6.58 14.59
C ILE A 84 -13.94 7.42 14.78
#